data_AF-A0A9W6EUG7-F1
#
_entry.id   AF-A0A9W6EUG7-F1
#
_cell.length_a   1.000
_cell.length_b   1.000
_cell.length_c   1.000
_cell.angle_alpha   90.00
_cell.angle_beta   90.00
_cell.angle_gamma   90.00
#
_symmetry.space_group_name_H-M   'P 1'
#
loop_
_entity.id
_entity.type
_entity.pdbx_description
1 polymer ?
#
loop_
_entity_poly.entity_id
_entity_poly.type
_entity_poly.pdbx_seq_one_letter_code
_entity_poly.pdbx_strand_id
1 'polypeptide(L)' 'MNLIIILLQQPNIDEKIKSAPDNSYVIGVLIGYLLPITIIAAFAYLMFSYFKKRRKE' A
#
# COMPACT_ATOMS: atom_id res chain seq x y z
N MET A 1 2.20 -2.77 21.89
CA MET A 1 2.14 -3.58 20.65
C MET A 1 2.61 -2.68 19.52
N ASN A 2 3.76 -2.98 18.90
CA ASN A 2 4.45 -2.03 18.01
C ASN A 2 3.93 -2.17 16.56
N LEU A 3 3.04 -1.28 16.12
CA LEU A 3 2.42 -1.26 14.78
C LEU A 3 3.47 -1.26 13.65
N ILE A 4 4.64 -0.69 13.91
CA ILE A 4 5.77 -0.65 12.98
C ILE A 4 6.29 -2.07 12.66
N ILE A 5 6.25 -3.00 13.62
CA ILE A 5 6.71 -4.39 13.40
C ILE A 5 5.76 -5.14 12.46
N ILE A 6 4.44 -4.88 12.54
CA ILE A 6 3.43 -5.50 11.67
C ILE A 6 3.63 -5.06 10.22
N LEU A 7 4.06 -3.82 10.00
CA LEU A 7 4.33 -3.28 8.65
C LEU A 7 5.68 -3.75 8.08
N LEU A 8 6.63 -4.15 8.93
CA LEU A 8 7.98 -4.57 8.53
C LEU A 8 8.13 -6.10 8.41
N GLN A 9 7.15 -6.89 8.86
CA GLN A 9 7.14 -8.33 8.61
C GLN A 9 7.03 -8.57 7.11
N GLN A 10 8.00 -9.27 6.53
CA GLN A 10 7.91 -9.77 5.16
C GLN A 10 6.86 -10.89 5.13
N PRO A 11 5.67 -10.68 4.51
CA PRO A 11 4.76 -11.78 4.30
C PRO A 11 5.36 -12.71 3.23
N ASN A 12 5.30 -14.03 3.44
CA ASN A 12 5.65 -14.99 2.40
C ASN A 12 4.53 -15.00 1.35
N ILE A 13 4.61 -14.07 0.39
CA ILE A 13 3.58 -13.83 -0.64
C ILE A 13 3.44 -15.07 -1.53
N ASP A 14 4.54 -15.75 -1.82
CA ASP A 14 4.56 -16.94 -2.68
C ASP A 14 3.76 -18.10 -2.06
N GLU A 15 3.91 -18.33 -0.75
CA GLU A 15 3.10 -19.30 -0.03
C GLU A 15 1.62 -18.91 -0.01
N LYS A 16 1.32 -17.62 0.18
CA LYS A 16 -0.06 -17.12 0.17
C LYS A 16 -0.73 -17.29 -1.20
N ILE A 17 -0.01 -17.06 -2.29
CA ILE A 17 -0.55 -17.26 -3.65
C ILE A 17 -0.73 -18.75 -3.93
N LYS A 18 0.21 -19.61 -3.52
CA LYS A 18 0.12 -21.07 -3.71
C LYS A 18 -1.00 -21.72 -2.90
N SER A 19 -1.28 -21.21 -1.70
CA SER A 19 -2.35 -21.69 -0.85
C SER A 19 -3.70 -20.97 -1.10
N ALA A 20 -3.78 -20.15 -2.16
CA ALA A 20 -4.98 -19.36 -2.44
C ALA A 20 -6.14 -20.29 -2.84
N PRO A 21 -7.31 -20.19 -2.17
CA PRO A 21 -8.46 -21.01 -2.48
C PRO A 21 -9.13 -20.59 -3.80
N ASP A 22 -8.96 -19.34 -4.22
CA ASP A 22 -9.55 -18.78 -5.42
C ASP A 22 -8.71 -17.61 -5.99
N ASN A 23 -9.09 -17.17 -7.19
CA ASN A 23 -8.41 -16.06 -7.86
C ASN A 23 -8.65 -14.71 -7.14
N SER A 24 -9.79 -14.56 -6.47
CA SER A 24 -10.14 -13.37 -5.68
C SER A 24 -9.18 -13.14 -4.52
N TYR A 25 -8.75 -14.21 -3.84
CA TYR A 25 -7.74 -14.12 -2.78
C TYR A 25 -6.39 -13.63 -3.31
N VAL A 26 -5.93 -14.13 -4.46
CA VAL A 26 -4.68 -13.68 -5.09
C VAL A 26 -4.73 -12.19 -5.41
N ILE A 27 -5.87 -11.71 -5.93
CA ILE A 27 -6.09 -10.29 -6.21
C ILE A 27 -6.04 -9.47 -4.92
N GLY A 28 -6.63 -9.96 -3.83
CA GLY A 28 -6.53 -9.33 -2.51
C GLY A 28 -5.09 -9.22 -2.00
N VAL A 29 -4.27 -10.27 -2.18
CA VAL A 29 -2.85 -10.26 -1.82
C VAL A 29 -2.06 -9.24 -2.64
N LEU A 30 -2.32 -9.16 -3.95
CA LEU A 30 -1.68 -8.18 -4.84
C LEU A 30 -2.05 -6.74 -4.49
N ILE A 31 -3.34 -6.48 -4.20
CA ILE A 31 -3.81 -5.15 -3.78
C ILE A 31 -3.17 -4.78 -2.43
N GLY A 32 -3.11 -5.72 -1.48
CA GLY A 32 -2.43 -5.53 -0.20
C GLY A 32 -0.96 -5.15 -0.34
N TYR A 33 -0.26 -5.73 -1.33
CA TYR A 33 1.13 -5.40 -1.64
C TYR A 33 1.30 -4.00 -2.26
N LEU A 34 0.37 -3.58 -3.12
CA LEU A 34 0.45 -2.28 -3.82
C LEU A 34 -0.01 -1.10 -2.94
N LEU A 35 -0.92 -1.34 -1.99
CA LEU A 35 -1.51 -0.34 -1.10
C LEU A 35 -0.49 0.61 -0.43
N PRO A 36 0.62 0.14 0.17
CA PRO A 36 1.61 1.01 0.80
C PRO A 36 2.18 2.07 -0.17
N ILE A 37 2.46 1.69 -1.41
CA ILE A 37 3.01 2.60 -2.43
C ILE A 37 1.92 3.56 -2.90
N THR A 38 0.70 3.08 -3.11
CA THR A 38 -0.45 3.90 -3.52
C THR A 38 -0.77 4.98 -2.48
N ILE A 39 -0.71 4.63 -1.19
CA ILE A 39 -0.92 5.58 -0.10
C ILE A 39 0.14 6.68 -0.14
N ILE A 40 1.43 6.34 -0.27
CA ILE A 40 2.52 7.33 -0.36
C ILE A 40 2.33 8.23 -1.59
N ALA A 41 1.97 7.66 -2.74
CA ALA A 41 1.72 8.43 -3.96
C ALA A 41 0.53 9.40 -3.80
N ALA A 42 -0.55 8.96 -3.15
CA ALA A 42 -1.70 9.80 -2.84
C ALA A 42 -1.31 10.95 -1.90
N PHE A 43 -0.55 10.66 -0.83
CA PHE A 43 -0.03 11.69 0.07
C PHE A 43 0.87 12.71 -0.65
N ALA A 44 1.76 12.25 -1.54
CA ALA A 44 2.60 13.12 -2.35
C ALA A 44 1.76 14.03 -3.26
N TYR A 45 0.72 13.49 -3.90
CA TYR A 45 -0.20 14.27 -4.72
C TYR A 45 -0.98 15.31 -3.88
N LEU A 46 -1.48 14.92 -2.70
CA LEU A 46 -2.17 15.84 -1.79
C LEU A 46 -1.24 16.97 -1.35
N MET A 47 -0.02 16.66 -0.92
CA MET A 47 0.99 17.67 -0.60
C MET A 47 1.24 18.60 -1.79
N PHE A 48 1.52 18.05 -2.98
CA PHE A 48 1.75 18.85 -4.18
C PHE A 48 0.57 19.80 -4.46
N SER A 49 -0.67 19.29 -4.39
CA SER A 49 -1.88 20.09 -4.62
C SER A 49 -2.02 21.23 -3.60
N TYR A 50 -1.69 20.97 -2.34
CA TYR A 50 -1.75 21.93 -1.24
C TYR A 50 -0.71 23.04 -1.40
N PHE A 51 0.56 22.68 -1.65
CA PHE A 51 1.64 23.65 -1.83
C PHE A 51 1.53 24.41 -3.16
N LYS A 52 0.97 23.79 -4.21
CA LYS A 52 0.71 24.47 -5.49
C LYS A 52 -0.33 25.59 -5.34
N LYS A 53 -1.35 25.43 -4.48
CA LYS A 53 -2.33 26.49 -4.21
C LYS A 53 -1.73 27.66 -3.46
N ARG A 54 -0.76 27.43 -2.56
CA ARG A 54 -0.09 28.49 -1.78
C ARG A 54 0.98 29.29 -2.54
N ARG A 55 1.35 28.88 -3.76
CA ARG A 55 2.30 29.60 -4.63
C ARG A 55 1.62 30.51 -5.68
N LYS A 56 0.29 30.59 -5.64
CA LYS A 56 -0.51 31.48 -6.51
C LYS A 56 -1.01 32.74 -5.79
N GLU A 57 -0.61 32.92 -4.52
CA GLU A 57 -0.60 34.21 -3.81
C GLU A 57 0.83 34.72 -3.78
#